data_AF-A0A924IS47-F1
#
_entry.id   AF-A0A924IS47-F1
#
_cell.length_a   1.000
_cell.length_b   1.000
_cell.length_c   1.000
_cell.angle_alpha   90.00
_cell.angle_beta   90.00
_cell.angle_gamma   90.00
#
_symmetry.space_group_name_H-M   'P 1'
#
loop_
_entity.id
_entity.type
_entity.pdbx_description
1 polymer ?
#
loop_
_entity_poly.entity_id
_entity_poly.type
_entity_poly.pdbx_seq_one_letter_code
_entity_poly.pdbx_strand_id
1 'polypeptide(L)'
;MTAVRRIGLTGGIGSGKSTVAQILKQLGAVVVDADAISRQLTAIGGEAIPAIVSKLGAEAIGSDGAMNRDAVRTLLFNDPTIRQQLEAIIHPLVGLEMTRLTELAVAAGRSCVVY
;
A
#
# COMPACT_ATOMS: atom_id res chain seq x y z
N MET A 1 -10.50 -10.12 -27.19
CA MET A 1 -10.10 -9.89 -25.78
C MET A 1 -10.91 -8.72 -25.27
N THR A 2 -11.77 -8.92 -24.27
CA THR A 2 -12.51 -7.82 -23.64
C THR A 2 -11.53 -6.96 -22.85
N ALA A 3 -11.47 -5.67 -23.15
CA ALA A 3 -10.59 -4.75 -22.43
C ALA A 3 -10.98 -4.70 -20.95
N VAL A 4 -10.00 -4.85 -20.05
CA VAL A 4 -10.21 -4.70 -18.61
C VAL A 4 -10.38 -3.23 -18.28
N ARG A 5 -11.50 -2.88 -17.64
CA ARG A 5 -11.75 -1.51 -17.18
C ARG A 5 -10.88 -1.21 -15.96
N ARG A 6 -10.14 -0.11 -16.00
CA ARG A 6 -9.32 0.41 -14.90
C ARG A 6 -9.95 1.70 -14.41
N ILE A 7 -10.30 1.77 -13.14
CA ILE A 7 -11.03 2.90 -12.54
C ILE A 7 -10.23 3.42 -11.35
N GLY A 8 -9.90 4.72 -11.34
CA GLY A 8 -9.34 5.38 -10.16
C GLY A 8 -10.46 5.92 -9.28
N LEU A 9 -10.57 5.43 -8.04
CA LEU A 9 -11.53 5.86 -7.04
C LEU A 9 -10.88 6.90 -6.11
N THR A 10 -11.14 8.16 -6.40
CA THR A 10 -10.63 9.29 -5.62
C THR A 10 -11.74 10.05 -4.89
N GLY A 11 -11.37 10.97 -4.00
CA GLY A 11 -12.27 11.72 -3.13
C GLY A 11 -11.59 12.21 -1.85
N GLY A 12 -12.14 13.26 -1.24
CA GLY A 12 -11.61 13.87 -0.02
C GLY A 12 -11.66 12.97 1.23
N ILE A 13 -11.08 13.43 2.33
CA ILE A 13 -11.19 12.76 3.64
C ILE A 13 -12.68 12.72 4.04
N GLY A 14 -13.15 11.55 4.51
CA GLY A 14 -14.55 11.37 4.93
C GLY A 14 -15.57 11.22 3.79
N SER A 15 -15.15 11.19 2.52
CA SER A 15 -16.08 11.13 1.37
C SER A 15 -16.69 9.75 1.09
N GLY A 16 -16.39 8.72 1.91
CA GLY A 16 -16.94 7.37 1.74
C GLY A 16 -16.28 6.52 0.64
N LYS A 17 -15.07 6.86 0.16
CA LYS A 17 -14.35 6.06 -0.86
C LYS A 17 -14.27 4.57 -0.49
N SER A 18 -13.90 4.26 0.75
CA SER A 18 -13.79 2.88 1.21
C SER A 18 -15.13 2.15 1.12
N THR A 19 -16.25 2.83 1.39
CA THR A 19 -17.60 2.27 1.22
C THR A 19 -17.88 1.95 -0.25
N VAL A 20 -17.59 2.89 -1.15
CA VAL A 20 -17.77 2.68 -2.61
C VAL A 20 -16.87 1.56 -3.12
N ALA A 21 -15.61 1.49 -2.67
CA ALA A 21 -14.69 0.42 -3.01
C ALA A 21 -15.24 -0.96 -2.59
N GLN A 22 -15.80 -1.07 -1.38
CA GLN A 22 -16.42 -2.32 -0.91
C GLN A 22 -17.64 -2.72 -1.74
N ILE A 23 -18.50 -1.75 -2.11
CA ILE A 23 -19.64 -2.01 -3.00
C ILE A 23 -19.16 -2.52 -4.37
N LEU A 24 -18.16 -1.87 -4.97
CA LEU A 24 -17.60 -2.30 -6.25
C LEU A 24 -16.98 -3.70 -6.16
N LYS A 25 -16.32 -4.02 -5.04
CA LYS A 25 -15.80 -5.35 -4.75
C LYS A 25 -16.91 -6.40 -4.69
N GLN A 26 -18.02 -6.11 -4.01
CA GLN A 26 -19.19 -7.00 -3.95
C GLN A 26 -19.83 -7.21 -5.33
N LEU A 27 -19.75 -6.23 -6.22
CA LEU A 27 -20.19 -6.33 -7.61
C LEU A 27 -19.18 -7.05 -8.54
N GLY A 28 -18.08 -7.56 -7.99
CA GLY A 28 -17.11 -8.39 -8.71
C GLY A 28 -15.89 -7.65 -9.27
N ALA A 29 -15.72 -6.36 -8.95
CA ALA A 29 -14.47 -5.66 -9.24
C ALA A 29 -13.35 -6.12 -8.31
N VAL A 30 -12.11 -6.07 -8.80
CA VAL A 30 -10.94 -6.21 -7.94
C VAL A 30 -10.52 -4.83 -7.47
N VAL A 31 -10.41 -4.64 -6.16
CA VAL A 31 -9.93 -3.39 -5.55
C VAL A 31 -8.45 -3.55 -5.21
N VAL A 32 -7.63 -2.63 -5.71
CA VAL A 32 -6.19 -2.54 -5.50
C VAL A 32 -5.93 -1.27 -4.67
N ASP A 33 -5.97 -1.42 -3.35
CA ASP A 33 -5.87 -0.31 -2.40
C ASP A 33 -4.39 -0.10 -1.99
N ALA A 34 -3.80 1.01 -2.42
CA ALA A 34 -2.41 1.36 -2.14
C ALA A 34 -2.12 1.53 -0.64
N ASP A 35 -3.07 2.06 0.14
CA ASP A 35 -2.91 2.21 1.59
C ASP A 35 -2.92 0.84 2.27
N ALA A 36 -3.82 -0.06 1.86
CA ALA A 36 -3.85 -1.42 2.38
C ALA A 36 -2.55 -2.18 2.06
N ILE A 37 -2.04 -2.05 0.83
CA ILE A 37 -0.76 -2.65 0.41
C ILE A 37 0.39 -2.10 1.23
N SER A 38 0.49 -0.77 1.40
CA SER A 38 1.53 -0.14 2.22
C SER A 38 1.51 -0.67 3.67
N ARG A 39 0.31 -0.84 4.26
CA ARG A 39 0.17 -1.44 5.59
C ARG A 39 0.63 -2.89 5.63
N GLN A 40 0.36 -3.67 4.59
CA GLN A 40 0.80 -5.07 4.51
C GLN A 40 2.33 -5.18 4.36
N LEU A 41 2.93 -4.35 3.51
CA LEU A 41 4.38 -4.33 3.28
C LEU A 41 5.17 -3.91 4.52
N THR A 42 4.55 -3.17 5.43
CA THR A 42 5.13 -2.69 6.70
C THR A 42 4.66 -3.46 7.93
N ALA A 43 3.90 -4.54 7.74
CA ALA A 43 3.50 -5.46 8.80
C ALA A 43 4.63 -6.44 9.15
N ILE A 44 4.38 -7.31 10.14
CA ILE A 44 5.31 -8.36 10.55
C ILE A 44 5.69 -9.22 9.34
N GLY A 45 6.99 -9.32 9.05
CA GLY A 45 7.51 -10.08 7.90
C GLY A 45 7.25 -9.43 6.53
N GLY A 46 6.77 -8.18 6.50
CA GLY A 46 6.53 -7.45 5.27
C GLY A 46 7.83 -7.12 4.52
N GLU A 47 7.75 -7.07 3.18
CA GLU A 47 8.91 -6.90 2.30
C GLU A 47 9.65 -5.56 2.51
N ALA A 48 8.97 -4.54 3.07
CA ALA A 48 9.62 -3.26 3.35
C ALA A 48 10.49 -3.29 4.62
N ILE A 49 10.27 -4.24 5.53
CA ILE A 49 10.92 -4.26 6.86
C ILE A 49 12.45 -4.27 6.76
N PRO A 50 13.11 -5.14 5.98
CA PRO A 50 14.58 -5.16 5.91
C PRO A 50 15.17 -3.84 5.41
N ALA A 51 14.53 -3.23 4.41
CA ALA A 51 14.96 -1.95 3.86
C ALA A 51 14.76 -0.79 4.86
N ILE A 52 13.65 -0.81 5.61
CA ILE A 52 13.38 0.15 6.69
C ILE A 52 14.45 0.03 7.77
N VAL A 53 14.76 -1.17 8.25
CA VAL A 53 15.83 -1.39 9.25
C VAL A 53 17.16 -0.85 8.74
N SER A 54 17.51 -1.15 7.49
CA SER A 54 18.80 -0.74 6.91
C SER A 54 18.94 0.78 6.76
N LYS A 55 17.84 1.53 6.62
CA LYS A 55 17.87 2.97 6.33
C LYS A 55 17.50 3.84 7.53
N LEU A 56 16.49 3.43 8.29
CA LEU A 56 15.94 4.18 9.43
C LEU A 56 16.41 3.63 10.78
N GLY A 57 17.15 2.51 10.79
CA GLY A 57 17.64 1.88 12.01
C GLY A 57 16.66 0.89 12.63
N ALA A 58 17.14 0.16 13.64
CA ALA A 58 16.36 -0.87 14.33
C ALA A 58 15.21 -0.26 15.17
N GLU A 59 15.34 1.00 15.59
CA GLU A 59 14.32 1.77 16.31
C GLU A 59 13.04 1.98 15.50
N ALA A 60 13.11 1.88 14.17
CA ALA A 60 11.95 2.00 13.29
C ALA A 60 11.06 0.74 13.31
N ILE A 61 11.50 -0.35 13.93
CA ILE A 61 10.80 -1.63 14.02
C ILE A 61 10.38 -1.91 15.46
N GLY A 62 9.13 -2.38 15.63
CA GLY A 62 8.59 -2.82 16.90
C GLY A 62 9.16 -4.17 17.33
N SER A 63 8.95 -4.53 18.60
CA SER A 63 9.36 -5.84 19.12
C SER A 63 8.66 -7.03 18.43
N ASP A 64 7.54 -6.77 17.77
CA ASP A 64 6.78 -7.73 16.96
C ASP A 64 7.35 -7.92 15.54
N GLY A 65 8.33 -7.11 15.14
CA GLY A 65 8.92 -7.13 13.81
C GLY A 65 8.14 -6.36 12.74
N ALA A 66 7.09 -5.61 13.13
CA ALA A 66 6.41 -4.66 12.24
C ALA A 66 7.03 -3.27 12.33
N MET A 67 6.72 -2.38 11.39
CA MET A 67 7.15 -0.98 11.48
C MET A 67 6.50 -0.29 12.69
N ASN A 68 7.31 0.27 13.58
CA ASN A 68 6.85 1.08 14.70
C ASN A 68 6.49 2.48 14.20
N ARG A 69 5.18 2.71 13.98
CA ARG A 69 4.68 3.98 13.44
C ARG A 69 4.96 5.19 14.33
N ASP A 70 4.92 5.01 15.65
CA ASP A 70 5.17 6.10 16.58
C ASP A 70 6.65 6.49 16.58
N ALA A 71 7.55 5.50 16.56
CA ALA A 71 8.98 5.75 16.43
C ALA A 71 9.31 6.42 15.10
N VAL A 72 8.79 5.88 13.98
CA VAL A 72 8.97 6.49 12.65
C VAL A 72 8.41 7.91 12.61
N ARG A 73 7.27 8.18 13.26
CA ARG A 73 6.72 9.54 13.37
C ARG A 73 7.64 10.49 14.13
N THR A 74 8.26 10.03 15.22
CA THR A 74 9.26 10.81 15.94
C THR A 74 10.50 11.07 15.08
N LEU A 75 10.98 10.08 14.33
CA LEU A 75 12.08 10.26 13.37
C LEU A 75 11.74 11.29 12.30
N LEU A 76 10.53 11.20 11.73
CA LEU A 76 10.02 12.15 10.72
C LEU A 76 9.87 13.58 11.26
N PHE A 77 9.55 13.73 12.55
CA PHE A 77 9.45 15.04 13.18
C PHE A 77 10.82 15.69 13.38
N ASN A 78 11.84 14.88 13.68
CA ASN A 78 13.20 15.35 13.93
C ASN A 78 13.99 15.59 12.63
N ASP A 79 13.74 14.80 11.59
CA ASP A 79 14.44 14.89 10.31
C ASP A 79 13.46 14.73 9.12
N PRO A 80 13.20 15.81 8.36
CA PRO A 80 12.28 15.76 7.22
C PRO A 80 12.81 14.87 6.06
N THR A 81 14.11 14.55 6.01
CA THR A 81 14.66 13.67 4.97
C THR A 81 14.23 12.22 5.13
N ILE A 82 13.90 11.79 6.36
CA ILE A 82 13.37 10.45 6.67
C ILE A 82 12.10 10.16 5.87
N ARG A 83 11.30 11.20 5.61
CA ARG A 83 10.08 11.06 4.80
C ARG A 83 10.41 10.58 3.40
N GLN A 84 11.38 11.23 2.75
CA GLN A 84 11.80 10.87 1.40
C GLN A 84 12.44 9.49 1.38
N GLN A 85 13.23 9.13 2.40
CA GLN A 85 13.82 7.80 2.51
C GLN A 85 12.74 6.71 2.64
N LEU A 86 11.75 6.92 3.50
CA LEU A 86 10.64 5.99 3.68
C LEU A 86 9.80 5.87 2.40
N GLU A 87 9.42 6.99 1.78
CA GLU A 87 8.68 7.00 0.51
C GLU A 87 9.46 6.30 -0.62
N ALA A 88 10.78 6.48 -0.69
CA ALA A 88 11.65 5.81 -1.66
C ALA A 88 11.73 4.28 -1.47
N ILE A 89 11.49 3.77 -0.26
CA ILE A 89 11.39 2.33 0.01
C ILE A 89 9.98 1.83 -0.33
N ILE A 90 8.95 2.55 0.13
CA ILE A 90 7.56 2.07 0.08
C ILE A 90 6.96 2.18 -1.33
N HIS A 91 7.15 3.30 -2.03
CA HIS A 91 6.47 3.54 -3.31
C HIS A 91 6.79 2.49 -4.38
N PRO A 92 8.06 2.08 -4.58
CA PRO A 92 8.38 1.02 -5.55
C PRO A 92 7.72 -0.31 -5.19
N LEU A 93 7.74 -0.71 -3.92
CA LEU A 93 7.15 -1.97 -3.46
C LEU A 93 5.62 -1.97 -3.62
N VAL A 94 4.96 -0.86 -3.27
CA VAL A 94 3.53 -0.68 -3.50
C VAL A 94 3.22 -0.79 -4.99
N GLY A 95 3.98 -0.10 -5.85
CA GLY A 95 3.78 -0.16 -7.30
C GLY A 95 3.93 -1.57 -7.90
N LEU A 96 4.92 -2.33 -7.42
CA LEU A 96 5.11 -3.73 -7.81
C LEU A 96 3.92 -4.60 -7.40
N GLU A 97 3.46 -4.46 -6.16
CA GLU A 97 2.34 -5.25 -5.64
C GLU A 97 1.01 -4.87 -6.33
N MET A 98 0.77 -3.59 -6.60
CA MET A 98 -0.38 -3.13 -7.38
C MET A 98 -0.39 -3.72 -8.78
N THR A 99 0.78 -3.78 -9.43
CA THR A 99 0.94 -4.38 -10.76
C THR A 99 0.64 -5.88 -10.70
N ARG A 100 1.22 -6.59 -9.74
CA ARG A 100 1.00 -8.02 -9.52
C ARG A 100 -0.48 -8.35 -9.30
N LEU A 101 -1.16 -7.60 -8.44
CA LEU A 101 -2.60 -7.78 -8.17
C LEU A 101 -3.45 -7.51 -9.41
N THR A 102 -3.07 -6.51 -10.21
CA THR A 102 -3.74 -6.21 -11.49
C THR A 102 -3.58 -7.36 -12.47
N GLU A 103 -2.37 -7.90 -12.63
CA GLU A 103 -2.08 -9.02 -13.52
C GLU A 103 -2.85 -10.28 -13.12
N LEU A 104 -2.91 -10.59 -11.82
CA LEU A 104 -3.71 -11.69 -11.31
C LEU A 104 -5.21 -11.51 -11.58
N ALA A 105 -5.73 -10.29 -11.44
CA ALA A 105 -7.12 -9.99 -11.76
C ALA A 105 -7.42 -10.23 -13.25
N VAL A 106 -6.53 -9.77 -14.13
CA VAL A 106 -6.65 -9.96 -15.59
C VAL A 106 -6.58 -11.46 -15.94
N ALA A 107 -5.62 -12.18 -15.38
CA ALA A 107 -5.46 -13.63 -15.60
C ALA A 107 -6.67 -14.43 -15.10
N ALA A 108 -7.31 -13.99 -14.02
CA ALA A 108 -8.55 -14.56 -13.50
C ALA A 108 -9.82 -14.15 -14.29
N GLY A 109 -9.67 -13.46 -15.42
CA GLY A 109 -10.79 -13.06 -16.28
C GLY A 109 -11.65 -11.93 -15.70
N ARG A 110 -11.13 -11.15 -14.75
CA ARG A 110 -11.88 -10.01 -14.16
C ARG A 110 -11.96 -8.88 -15.16
N SER A 111 -13.15 -8.32 -15.31
CA SER A 111 -13.44 -7.26 -16.29
C SER A 111 -13.28 -5.84 -15.73
N CYS A 112 -13.03 -5.69 -14.42
CA CYS A 112 -12.94 -4.40 -13.73
C CYS A 112 -11.91 -4.45 -12.59
N VAL A 113 -10.97 -3.51 -12.61
CA VAL A 113 -10.00 -3.23 -11.55
C VAL A 113 -10.17 -1.79 -11.09
N VAL A 114 -10.28 -1.59 -9.79
CA VAL A 114 -10.45 -0.30 -9.13
C VAL A 114 -9.21 -0.02 -8.29
N TYR A 115 -8.65 1.17 -8.45
CA TYR A 115 -7.48 1.67 -7.72
C TYR A 115 -7.92 2.77 -6.77
#